data_AF-A0A1X7VR33-F1
#
_entry.id   AF-A0A1X7VR33-F1
#
_cell.length_a   1.000
_cell.length_b   1.000
_cell.length_c   1.000
_cell.angle_alpha   90.00
_cell.angle_beta   90.00
_cell.angle_gamma   90.00
#
_symmetry.space_group_name_H-M   'P 1'
#
loop_
_entity.id
_entity.type
_entity.pdbx_description
1 polymer ?
#
loop_
_entity_poly.entity_id
_entity_poly.type
_entity_poly.pdbx_seq_one_letter_code
_entity_poly.pdbx_strand_id
1 'polypeptide(L)'
;MYQIIRVEGRRKDSGLIDKYVSCHVPKDHEDDELKDLVLRLQKHNHTQTCRKMENGRNRCRFDYPKRPSDTTYLKRNADIGNKARFYILKREVGAEMINPYNPDLLKAWKANIDIQVVGNIYGAAKYVCHYMCKDEIKQQIERKLDKLSVNCSQRQKLLKIGNTLISHRILGA
;
A
#
# COMPACT_ATOMS: atom_id res chain seq x y z
N MET A 1 -7.18 17.73 -21.67
CA MET A 1 -5.95 17.20 -22.29
C MET A 1 -5.29 16.26 -21.29
N TYR A 2 -5.49 14.94 -21.42
CA TYR A 2 -4.93 13.96 -20.46
C TYR A 2 -3.43 13.76 -20.76
N GLN A 3 -2.57 14.11 -19.80
CA GLN A 3 -1.12 13.94 -19.96
C GLN A 3 -0.79 12.46 -19.70
N ILE A 4 -0.59 11.70 -20.78
CA ILE A 4 -0.26 10.27 -20.73
C ILE A 4 1.20 10.13 -20.29
N ILE A 5 1.43 9.74 -19.03
CA ILE A 5 2.76 9.37 -18.54
C ILE A 5 2.96 7.87 -18.82
N ARG A 6 3.84 7.53 -19.77
CA ARG A 6 4.25 6.16 -20.06
C ARG A 6 5.52 5.83 -19.29
N VAL A 7 5.54 4.73 -18.54
CA VAL A 7 6.74 4.10 -17.99
C VAL A 7 6.63 2.59 -18.23
N GLU A 8 7.65 2.00 -18.86
CA GLU A 8 7.73 0.57 -19.21
C GLU A 8 6.57 0.03 -20.08
N GLY A 9 6.11 0.82 -21.06
CA GLY A 9 5.20 0.33 -22.11
C GLY A 9 3.77 0.04 -21.68
N ARG A 10 3.39 0.24 -20.41
CA ARG A 10 1.99 0.17 -19.95
C ARG A 10 1.44 1.56 -19.68
N ARG A 11 0.22 1.84 -20.18
CA ARG A 11 -0.49 3.08 -19.86
C ARG A 11 -0.73 3.10 -18.34
N LYS A 12 -0.08 4.02 -17.62
CA LYS A 12 -0.59 4.45 -16.32
C LYS A 12 -1.78 5.35 -16.66
N ASP A 13 -2.97 4.76 -16.67
CA ASP A 13 -4.21 5.43 -16.98
C ASP A 13 -4.99 5.64 -15.69
N SER A 14 -5.41 6.87 -15.42
CA SER A 14 -6.32 7.17 -14.31
C SER A 14 -7.59 6.32 -14.40
N GLY A 15 -8.05 5.98 -15.61
CA GLY A 15 -9.21 5.10 -15.83
C GLY A 15 -9.03 3.69 -15.28
N LEU A 16 -7.80 3.14 -15.28
CA LEU A 16 -7.55 1.84 -14.65
C LEU A 16 -7.63 1.92 -13.13
N ILE A 17 -7.15 3.03 -12.55
CA ILE A 17 -7.24 3.28 -11.11
C ILE A 17 -8.70 3.42 -10.71
N ASP A 18 -9.45 4.28 -11.42
CA ASP A 18 -10.87 4.53 -11.14
C ASP A 18 -11.74 3.27 -11.30
N LYS A 19 -11.35 2.35 -12.19
CA LYS A 19 -12.03 1.06 -12.36
C LYS A 19 -11.96 0.17 -11.11
N TYR A 20 -10.83 0.19 -10.38
CA TYR A 20 -10.59 -0.77 -9.31
C TYR A 20 -10.49 -0.16 -7.92
N VAL A 21 -10.31 1.15 -7.81
CA VAL A 21 -10.09 1.84 -6.54
C VAL A 21 -11.00 3.06 -6.47
N SER A 22 -11.86 3.07 -5.46
CA SER A 22 -12.77 4.16 -5.14
C SER A 22 -12.54 4.64 -3.70
N CYS A 23 -12.91 5.89 -3.44
CA CYS A 23 -13.14 6.39 -2.09
C CYS A 23 -14.47 7.15 -1.98
N HIS A 24 -15.36 6.92 -2.94
CA HIS A 24 -16.69 7.52 -3.00
C HIS A 24 -17.59 6.91 -1.92
N VAL A 25 -18.55 7.69 -1.44
CA VAL A 25 -19.64 7.20 -0.59
C VAL A 25 -20.90 7.29 -1.44
N PRO A 26 -21.54 6.16 -1.82
CA PRO A 26 -22.76 6.18 -2.63
C PRO A 26 -23.84 7.08 -2.03
N LYS A 27 -24.62 7.70 -2.91
CA LYS A 27 -25.79 8.50 -2.51
C LYS A 27 -26.92 7.60 -2.01
N ASP A 28 -27.92 8.20 -1.36
CA ASP A 28 -29.12 7.47 -0.95
C ASP A 28 -29.77 6.79 -2.16
N HIS A 29 -30.13 5.51 -2.01
CA HIS A 29 -30.78 4.66 -3.02
C HIS A 29 -29.94 4.34 -4.26
N GLU A 30 -28.67 4.76 -4.32
CA GLU A 30 -27.74 4.38 -5.40
C GLU A 30 -27.24 2.95 -5.19
N ASP A 31 -26.73 2.66 -4.00
CA ASP A 31 -26.24 1.35 -3.58
C ASP A 31 -26.19 1.33 -2.04
N ASP A 32 -27.34 1.11 -1.42
CA ASP A 32 -27.51 1.22 0.04
C ASP A 32 -26.64 0.19 0.80
N GLU A 33 -26.42 -0.99 0.23
CA GLU A 33 -25.50 -1.99 0.80
C GLU A 33 -24.06 -1.48 0.80
N LEU A 34 -23.58 -1.00 -0.35
CA LEU A 34 -22.21 -0.48 -0.43
C LEU A 34 -22.04 0.76 0.45
N LYS A 35 -23.05 1.62 0.53
CA LYS A 35 -23.05 2.80 1.39
C LYS A 35 -22.86 2.42 2.86
N ASP A 36 -23.62 1.45 3.38
CA ASP A 36 -23.42 0.94 4.75
C ASP A 36 -21.99 0.44 4.95
N LEU A 37 -21.52 -0.42 4.04
CA LEU A 37 -20.19 -1.02 4.13
C LEU A 37 -19.09 0.04 4.14
N VAL A 38 -19.17 1.06 3.28
CA VAL A 38 -18.17 2.13 3.21
C VAL A 38 -18.16 2.96 4.49
N LEU A 39 -19.35 3.40 4.94
CA LEU A 39 -19.46 4.25 6.13
C LEU A 39 -19.01 3.53 7.41
N ARG A 40 -19.30 2.22 7.52
CA ARG A 40 -18.99 1.42 8.69
C ARG A 40 -17.55 0.90 8.68
N LEU A 41 -17.03 0.47 7.52
CA LEU A 41 -15.77 -0.27 7.45
C LEU A 41 -14.62 0.53 6.85
N GLN A 42 -14.88 1.54 6.02
CA GLN A 42 -13.82 2.28 5.32
C GLN A 42 -13.57 3.67 5.88
N LYS A 43 -14.38 4.15 6.81
CA LYS A 43 -14.13 5.44 7.48
C LYS A 43 -12.96 5.34 8.45
N HIS A 44 -11.88 6.04 8.16
CA HIS A 44 -10.73 6.17 9.04
C HIS A 44 -11.11 6.98 10.28
N ASN A 45 -10.89 6.40 11.45
CA ASN A 45 -11.02 7.07 12.74
C ASN A 45 -9.65 7.17 13.39
N HIS A 46 -9.29 8.35 13.90
CA HIS A 46 -7.97 8.54 14.49
C HIS A 46 -7.82 7.81 15.82
N THR A 47 -7.06 6.71 15.80
CA THR A 47 -6.62 5.98 16.99
C THR A 47 -5.22 6.42 17.41
N GLN A 48 -4.75 5.95 18.57
CA GLN A 48 -3.36 6.17 19.01
C GLN A 48 -2.35 5.57 18.03
N THR A 49 -2.64 4.42 17.42
CA THR A 49 -1.72 3.71 16.50
C THR A 49 -1.55 4.41 15.16
N CYS A 50 -2.55 5.17 14.72
CA CYS A 50 -2.44 5.98 13.51
C CYS A 50 -1.67 7.28 13.75
N ARG A 51 -1.42 7.69 15.00
CA ARG A 51 -0.71 8.93 15.30
C ARG A 51 0.79 8.67 15.27
N LYS A 52 1.53 9.58 14.64
CA LYS A 52 2.98 9.54 14.54
C LYS A 52 3.53 10.94 14.81
N MET A 53 4.57 11.03 15.64
CA MET A 53 5.32 12.26 15.81
C MET A 53 6.26 12.44 14.62
N GLU A 54 6.16 13.57 13.93
CA GLU A 54 7.03 13.91 12.82
C GLU A 54 7.37 15.40 12.89
N ASN A 55 8.66 15.72 13.01
CA ASN A 55 9.18 17.08 13.18
C ASN A 55 8.47 17.84 14.33
N GLY A 56 8.26 17.18 15.46
CA GLY A 56 7.60 17.75 16.65
C GLY A 56 6.08 17.95 16.51
N ARG A 57 5.46 17.49 15.41
CA ARG A 57 4.02 17.58 15.20
C ARG A 57 3.37 16.20 15.20
N ASN A 58 2.23 16.09 15.87
CA ASN A 58 1.40 14.89 15.81
C ASN A 58 0.68 14.85 14.46
N ARG A 59 1.00 13.86 13.64
CA ARG A 59 0.38 13.64 12.32
C ARG A 59 -0.19 12.24 12.22
N CYS A 60 -1.20 12.09 11.36
CA CYS A 60 -1.65 10.77 10.97
C CYS A 60 -0.56 10.08 10.14
N ARG A 61 -0.13 8.89 10.54
CA ARG A 61 0.76 7.97 9.81
C ARG A 61 0.30 7.73 8.38
N PHE A 62 -1.01 7.78 8.17
CA PHE A 62 -1.64 7.57 6.87
C PHE A 62 -2.02 8.87 6.19
N ASP A 63 -1.61 10.04 6.68
CA ASP A 63 -1.91 11.36 6.10
C ASP A 63 -3.41 11.63 5.89
N TYR A 64 -4.24 11.28 6.87
CA TYR A 64 -5.63 11.74 6.95
C TYR A 64 -5.74 13.08 7.70
N PRO A 65 -6.65 13.99 7.31
CA PRO A 65 -7.59 13.89 6.18
C PRO A 65 -6.90 13.98 4.80
N LYS A 66 -7.40 13.22 3.82
CA LYS A 66 -6.91 13.27 2.43
C LYS A 66 -7.46 14.52 1.75
N ARG A 67 -6.70 15.08 0.82
CA ARG A 67 -7.16 16.24 0.03
C ARG A 67 -8.28 15.83 -0.93
N PRO A 68 -9.39 16.59 -1.02
CA PRO A 68 -10.35 16.46 -2.11
C PRO A 68 -9.71 16.70 -3.47
N SER A 69 -10.28 16.11 -4.51
CA SER A 69 -9.88 16.30 -5.90
C SER A 69 -10.99 15.90 -6.85
N ASP A 70 -11.25 16.71 -7.88
CA ASP A 70 -12.33 16.42 -8.83
C ASP A 70 -12.02 15.27 -9.81
N THR A 71 -10.74 14.93 -9.96
CA THR A 71 -10.26 13.90 -10.90
C THR A 71 -9.12 13.09 -10.32
N THR A 72 -9.00 11.83 -10.75
CA THR A 72 -7.83 10.99 -10.46
C THR A 72 -6.69 11.38 -11.39
N TYR A 73 -5.50 11.63 -10.86
CA TYR A 73 -4.34 11.97 -11.67
C TYR A 73 -3.04 11.40 -11.10
N LEU A 74 -2.07 11.21 -12.00
CA LEU A 74 -0.74 10.74 -11.67
C LEU A 74 0.17 11.88 -11.25
N LYS A 75 1.04 11.64 -10.29
CA LYS A 75 2.06 12.61 -9.88
C LYS A 75 3.21 12.59 -10.89
N ARG A 76 3.69 13.79 -11.26
CA ARG A 76 4.73 14.00 -12.29
C ARG A 76 6.06 13.25 -12.03
N ASN A 77 6.39 12.94 -10.77
CA ASN A 77 7.62 12.21 -10.38
C ASN A 77 7.31 10.90 -9.62
N ALA A 78 6.25 10.22 -10.03
CA ALA A 78 5.80 8.93 -9.53
C ALA A 78 6.91 7.86 -9.35
N ASP A 79 7.92 7.89 -10.20
CA ASP A 79 8.92 6.82 -10.34
C ASP A 79 10.25 7.11 -9.62
N ILE A 80 10.44 8.32 -9.09
CA ILE A 80 11.68 8.74 -8.44
C ILE A 80 11.55 8.54 -6.93
N GLY A 81 11.84 7.32 -6.46
CA GLY A 81 12.23 7.03 -5.07
C GLY A 81 11.24 7.39 -3.95
N ASN A 82 10.05 7.89 -4.27
CA ASN A 82 9.13 8.41 -3.26
C ASN A 82 8.32 7.28 -2.64
N LYS A 83 8.35 7.19 -1.31
CA LYS A 83 7.50 6.26 -0.52
C LYS A 83 6.00 6.60 -0.60
N ALA A 84 5.64 7.74 -1.21
CA ALA A 84 4.27 8.21 -1.32
C ALA A 84 3.57 7.62 -2.55
N ARG A 85 2.25 7.36 -2.45
CA ARG A 85 1.40 6.93 -3.57
C ARG A 85 1.66 7.79 -4.81
N PHE A 86 1.83 7.14 -5.96
CA PHE A 86 2.18 7.81 -7.23
C PHE A 86 1.00 8.50 -7.92
N TYR A 87 -0.18 8.39 -7.34
CA TYR A 87 -1.43 8.97 -7.83
C TYR A 87 -2.19 9.67 -6.69
N ILE A 88 -3.09 10.57 -7.08
CA ILE A 88 -4.13 11.14 -6.22
C ILE A 88 -5.46 10.67 -6.80
N LEU A 89 -6.36 10.20 -5.93
CA LEU A 89 -7.70 9.78 -6.31
C LEU A 89 -8.62 10.98 -6.42
N LYS A 90 -9.57 10.91 -7.36
CA LYS A 90 -10.81 11.67 -7.28
C LYS A 90 -11.44 11.44 -5.91
N ARG A 91 -11.76 12.52 -5.22
CA ARG A 91 -12.28 12.52 -3.86
C ARG A 91 -13.19 13.72 -3.66
N GLU A 92 -14.44 13.45 -3.37
CA GLU A 92 -15.44 14.47 -3.04
C GLU A 92 -15.18 15.08 -1.67
N VAL A 93 -15.65 16.31 -1.48
CA VAL A 93 -15.67 16.96 -0.17
C VAL A 93 -16.55 16.14 0.78
N GLY A 94 -16.09 15.92 2.01
CA GLY A 94 -16.74 15.04 3.00
C GLY A 94 -16.24 13.59 2.97
N ALA A 95 -15.58 13.15 1.89
CA ALA A 95 -14.98 11.83 1.77
C ALA A 95 -13.50 11.81 2.18
N GLU A 96 -12.96 12.86 2.81
CA GLU A 96 -11.54 13.00 3.17
C GLU A 96 -11.02 11.88 4.05
N MET A 97 -11.91 11.26 4.83
CA MET A 97 -11.61 10.20 5.80
C MET A 97 -11.89 8.80 5.27
N ILE A 98 -12.34 8.65 4.02
CA ILE A 98 -12.66 7.34 3.46
C ILE A 98 -11.41 6.66 2.90
N ASN A 99 -11.13 5.45 3.37
CA ASN A 99 -10.08 4.61 2.83
C ASN A 99 -10.36 4.28 1.36
N PRO A 100 -9.33 4.17 0.51
CA PRO A 100 -9.52 3.59 -0.80
C PRO A 100 -9.90 2.12 -0.67
N TYR A 101 -10.93 1.71 -1.40
CA TYR A 101 -11.44 0.36 -1.42
C TYR A 101 -11.78 -0.04 -2.86
N ASN A 102 -11.91 -1.34 -3.10
CA ASN A 102 -12.55 -1.86 -4.31
C ASN A 102 -14.00 -2.23 -3.97
N PRO A 103 -15.02 -1.73 -4.69
CA PRO A 103 -16.43 -1.99 -4.36
C PRO A 103 -16.79 -3.47 -4.28
N ASP A 104 -16.36 -4.27 -5.25
CA ASP A 104 -16.69 -5.69 -5.32
C ASP A 104 -15.99 -6.47 -4.19
N LEU A 105 -14.71 -6.17 -3.95
CA LEU A 105 -13.97 -6.78 -2.84
C LEU A 105 -14.56 -6.38 -1.49
N LEU A 106 -15.04 -5.14 -1.33
CA LEU A 106 -15.67 -4.73 -0.09
C LEU A 106 -16.98 -5.46 0.18
N LYS A 107 -17.83 -5.64 -0.85
CA LYS A 107 -19.06 -6.43 -0.75
C LYS A 107 -18.78 -7.89 -0.43
N ALA A 108 -17.74 -8.47 -1.03
CA ALA A 108 -17.36 -9.87 -0.78
C ALA A 108 -16.69 -10.06 0.58
N TRP A 109 -15.79 -9.16 0.98
CA TRP A 109 -14.95 -9.30 2.17
C TRP A 109 -15.62 -8.79 3.45
N LYS A 110 -16.41 -7.71 3.37
CA LYS A 110 -17.13 -7.10 4.49
C LYS A 110 -16.26 -6.74 5.70
N ALA A 111 -15.00 -6.35 5.44
CA ALA A 111 -14.08 -5.81 6.43
C ALA A 111 -13.31 -4.59 5.87
N ASN A 112 -12.57 -3.89 6.75
CA ASN A 112 -11.72 -2.76 6.34
C ASN A 112 -10.71 -3.19 5.26
N ILE A 113 -10.56 -2.38 4.20
CA ILE A 113 -9.61 -2.63 3.10
C ILE A 113 -8.85 -1.32 2.87
N ASP A 114 -7.52 -1.35 2.88
CA ASP A 114 -6.69 -0.23 2.40
C ASP A 114 -5.95 -0.66 1.14
N ILE A 115 -6.66 -0.59 0.00
CA ILE A 115 -6.10 -1.01 -1.29
C ILE A 115 -5.26 0.11 -1.92
N GLN A 116 -4.14 -0.27 -2.52
CA GLN A 116 -3.28 0.67 -3.24
C GLN A 116 -2.81 0.05 -4.55
N VAL A 117 -2.89 0.81 -5.63
CA VAL A 117 -2.33 0.38 -6.92
C VAL A 117 -0.82 0.41 -6.84
N VAL A 118 -0.18 -0.64 -7.36
CA VAL A 118 1.29 -0.72 -7.47
C VAL A 118 1.70 -0.38 -8.90
N GLY A 119 2.57 0.63 -9.02
CA GLY A 119 2.88 1.24 -10.32
C GLY A 119 3.88 0.49 -11.19
N ASN A 120 4.58 -0.51 -10.66
CA ASN A 120 5.53 -1.34 -11.40
C ASN A 120 5.75 -2.70 -10.71
N ILE A 121 6.25 -3.67 -11.46
CA ILE A 121 6.44 -5.06 -10.98
C ILE A 121 7.47 -5.15 -9.85
N TYR A 122 8.52 -4.32 -9.89
CA TYR A 122 9.52 -4.27 -8.83
C TYR A 122 8.94 -3.82 -7.49
N GLY A 123 8.02 -2.85 -7.51
CA GLY A 123 7.30 -2.38 -6.34
C GLY A 123 6.43 -3.49 -5.74
N ALA A 124 5.78 -4.28 -6.60
CA ALA A 124 4.95 -5.41 -6.16
C ALA A 124 5.82 -6.51 -5.56
N ALA A 125 6.90 -6.90 -6.25
CA ALA A 125 7.86 -7.88 -5.75
C ALA A 125 8.51 -7.42 -4.43
N LYS A 126 8.94 -6.15 -4.34
CA LYS A 126 9.50 -5.56 -3.13
C LYS A 126 8.50 -5.59 -1.98
N TYR A 127 7.24 -5.26 -2.23
CA TYR A 127 6.19 -5.30 -1.22
C TYR A 127 6.01 -6.72 -0.70
N VAL A 128 5.83 -7.71 -1.58
CA VAL A 128 5.72 -9.12 -1.20
C VAL A 128 6.94 -9.56 -0.40
N CYS A 129 8.16 -9.32 -0.89
CA CYS A 129 9.39 -9.66 -0.19
C CYS A 129 9.48 -9.00 1.19
N HIS A 130 9.09 -7.74 1.33
CA HIS A 130 9.12 -7.05 2.62
C HIS A 130 8.14 -7.69 3.63
N TYR A 131 6.96 -8.09 3.17
CA TYR A 131 5.98 -8.78 4.02
C TYR A 131 6.41 -10.21 4.36
N MET A 132 6.97 -10.95 3.40
CA MET A 132 7.52 -12.27 3.66
C MET A 132 8.69 -12.22 4.65
N CYS A 133 9.51 -11.17 4.57
CA CYS A 133 10.70 -10.99 5.39
C CYS A 133 10.47 -10.13 6.64
N LYS A 134 9.22 -9.97 7.07
CA LYS A 134 8.85 -9.16 8.24
C LYS A 134 9.61 -9.64 9.48
N ASP A 135 10.03 -8.69 10.31
CA ASP A 135 10.86 -8.68 11.53
C ASP A 135 11.50 -10.00 12.06
N GLU A 136 10.78 -11.11 12.10
CA GLU A 136 11.27 -12.42 12.51
C GLU A 136 12.40 -12.95 11.61
N ILE A 137 12.25 -12.82 10.28
CA ILE A 137 13.27 -13.28 9.34
C ILE A 137 14.51 -12.38 9.42
N LYS A 138 14.32 -11.07 9.56
CA LYS A 138 15.42 -10.11 9.65
C LYS A 138 16.30 -10.39 10.88
N GLN A 139 15.70 -10.52 12.06
CA GLN A 139 16.45 -10.84 13.28
C GLN A 139 17.17 -12.19 13.20
N GLN A 140 16.57 -13.17 12.52
CA GLN A 140 17.20 -14.49 12.35
C GLN A 140 18.32 -14.48 11.33
N ILE A 141 18.21 -13.68 10.27
CA ILE A 141 19.31 -13.43 9.34
C ILE A 141 20.47 -12.77 10.10
N GLU A 142 20.22 -11.71 10.88
CA GLU A 142 21.24 -11.03 11.68
C GLU A 142 21.93 -12.01 12.63
N ARG A 143 21.18 -12.75 13.46
CA ARG A 143 21.75 -13.79 14.36
C ARG A 143 22.56 -14.87 13.64
N LYS A 144 22.17 -15.26 12.42
CA LYS A 144 22.89 -16.29 11.66
C LYS A 144 24.12 -15.72 10.95
N LEU A 145 24.12 -14.43 10.60
CA LEU A 145 25.27 -13.73 10.05
C LEU A 145 26.31 -13.45 11.13
N ASP A 146 25.90 -13.11 12.36
CA ASP A 146 26.80 -12.86 13.50
C ASP A 146 27.62 -14.09 13.92
N LYS A 147 27.13 -15.29 13.58
CA LYS A 147 27.83 -16.56 13.81
C LYS A 147 28.87 -16.89 12.75
N LEU A 148 28.94 -16.12 11.65
CA LEU A 148 29.94 -16.31 10.62
C LEU A 148 31.25 -15.62 11.02
N SER A 149 32.38 -16.17 10.57
CA SER A 149 33.66 -15.52 10.83
C SER A 149 33.73 -14.15 10.14
N VAL A 150 34.47 -13.22 10.75
CA VAL A 150 34.68 -11.85 10.22
C VAL A 150 35.23 -11.87 8.79
N ASN A 151 36.01 -12.90 8.44
CA ASN A 151 36.66 -13.05 7.14
C ASN A 151 35.86 -13.87 6.12
N CYS A 152 34.59 -14.19 6.39
CA CYS A 152 33.79 -14.99 5.47
C CYS A 152 33.48 -14.23 4.16
N SER A 153 33.47 -14.97 3.05
CA SER A 153 33.25 -14.39 1.73
C SER A 153 31.82 -13.88 1.56
N GLN A 154 31.63 -12.89 0.67
CA GLN A 154 30.29 -12.40 0.32
C GLN A 154 29.36 -13.53 -0.16
N ARG A 155 29.91 -14.52 -0.87
CA ARG A 155 29.17 -15.72 -1.29
C ARG A 155 28.66 -16.53 -0.10
N GLN A 156 29.47 -16.73 0.94
CA GLN A 156 29.05 -17.44 2.15
C GLN A 156 27.95 -16.69 2.91
N LYS A 157 28.04 -15.36 2.99
CA LYS A 157 26.99 -14.51 3.58
C LYS A 157 25.67 -14.63 2.81
N LEU A 158 25.73 -14.50 1.47
CA LEU A 158 24.56 -14.64 0.59
C LEU A 158 23.94 -16.03 0.65
N LEU A 159 24.74 -17.09 0.67
CA LEU A 159 24.26 -18.47 0.81
C LEU A 159 23.53 -18.68 2.14
N LYS A 160 24.07 -18.10 3.23
CA LYS A 160 23.44 -18.21 4.56
C LYS A 160 22.11 -17.44 4.65
N ILE A 161 22.05 -16.26 4.02
CA ILE A 161 20.81 -15.48 3.89
C ILE A 161 19.78 -16.28 3.08
N GLY A 162 20.17 -16.78 1.88
CA GLY A 162 19.30 -17.56 1.00
C GLY A 162 18.74 -18.81 1.68
N ASN A 163 19.58 -19.60 2.34
CA ASN A 163 19.14 -20.80 3.08
C ASN A 163 18.19 -20.46 4.23
N THR A 164 18.40 -19.32 4.91
CA THR A 164 17.53 -18.87 6.01
C THR A 164 16.17 -18.43 5.49
N LEU A 165 16.12 -17.80 4.33
CA LEU A 165 14.88 -17.42 3.65
C LEU A 165 14.10 -18.65 3.17
N ILE A 166 14.79 -19.65 2.61
CA ILE A 166 14.18 -20.90 2.15
C ILE A 166 13.64 -21.72 3.33
N SER A 167 14.39 -21.82 4.44
CA SER A 167 13.97 -22.61 5.60
C SER A 167 12.75 -22.08 6.34
N HIS A 168 12.44 -20.78 6.20
CA HIS A 168 11.25 -20.15 6.81
C HIS A 168 10.03 -20.14 5.91
N ARG A 169 10.17 -20.55 4.66
CA ARG A 169 9.03 -20.81 3.78
C ARG A 169 8.52 -22.22 4.05
N ILE A 170 7.80 -22.40 5.17
CA ILE A 170 6.74 -23.41 5.19
C ILE A 170 5.70 -22.87 4.20
N LEU A 171 5.64 -23.46 3.00
CA LEU A 171 4.44 -23.43 2.19
C LEU A 171 3.40 -24.20 3.00
N GLY A 172 2.67 -23.50 3.86
CA GLY A 172 1.55 -24.08 4.60
C GLY A 172 0.51 -24.53 3.58
N ALA A 173 0.28 -25.84 3.54
CA ALA A 173 -0.93 -26.44 3.01
C ALA A 173 -2.14 -26.05 3.86
#